data_AF-A0A2W1BKV4-F1
#
_entry.id   AF-A0A2W1BKV4-F1
#
_cell.length_a   1.000
_cell.length_b   1.000
_cell.length_c   1.000
_cell.angle_alpha   90.00
_cell.angle_beta   90.00
_cell.angle_gamma   90.00
#
_symmetry.space_group_name_H-M   'P 1'
#
loop_
_entity.id
_entity.type
_entity.pdbx_description
1 polymer ?
#
loop_
_entity_poly.entity_id
_entity_poly.type
_entity_poly.pdbx_seq_one_letter_code
_entity_poly.pdbx_strand_id
1 'polypeptide(L)'
;MAAYKIALALTILIAVVKAQRPFYAGLSPIGYPAVEADLISNRFGEDDSYPIDARGDGNLINRLNQLPVENQPFWYLNWRQYENFRRNPQTYPQRQNSFIGTK
;
A
#
# COMPACT_ATOMS: atom_id res chain seq x y z
N MET A 1 -0.70 58.91 8.37
CA MET A 1 0.54 58.49 9.07
C MET A 1 0.52 57.07 9.65
N ALA A 2 -0.64 56.43 9.85
CA ALA A 2 -0.68 55.04 10.35
C ALA A 2 -0.42 53.97 9.26
N ALA A 3 -0.92 54.17 8.04
CA ALA A 3 -0.86 53.17 6.97
C ALA A 3 0.57 52.78 6.55
N TYR A 4 1.48 53.75 6.39
CA TYR A 4 2.87 53.44 6.02
C TYR A 4 3.62 52.70 7.12
N LYS A 5 3.29 52.96 8.39
CA LYS A 5 3.89 52.25 9.54
C LYS A 5 3.43 50.79 9.58
N ILE A 6 2.15 50.54 9.28
CA ILE A 6 1.60 49.18 9.18
C ILE A 6 2.24 48.45 8.00
N ALA A 7 2.34 49.10 6.84
CA ALA A 7 3.00 48.51 5.67
C ALA A 7 4.46 48.15 5.95
N LEU A 8 5.21 49.04 6.61
CA LEU A 8 6.60 48.80 6.99
C LEU A 8 6.76 47.68 8.03
N ALA A 9 5.84 47.59 8.99
CA ALA A 9 5.83 46.47 9.94
C ALA A 9 5.58 45.13 9.23
N LEU A 10 4.65 45.10 8.27
CA LEU A 10 4.35 43.89 7.49
C LEU A 10 5.51 43.46 6.59
N THR A 11 6.21 44.41 5.94
CA THR A 11 7.36 44.06 5.09
C THR A 11 8.51 43.50 5.91
N ILE A 12 8.78 44.06 7.09
CA ILE A 12 9.79 43.54 8.03
C ILE A 12 9.42 42.13 8.48
N LEU A 13 8.15 41.88 8.84
CA LEU A 13 7.68 40.56 9.24
C LEU A 13 7.89 39.51 8.13
N ILE A 14 7.54 39.85 6.89
CA ILE A 14 7.70 38.96 5.73
C ILE A 14 9.19 38.64 5.50
N ALA A 15 10.07 39.64 5.59
CA ALA A 15 11.50 39.44 5.42
C ALA A 15 12.07 38.48 6.47
N VAL A 16 11.66 38.62 7.73
CA VAL A 16 12.08 37.72 8.82
C VAL A 16 11.58 36.29 8.57
N VAL A 17 10.31 36.10 8.17
CA VAL A 17 9.76 34.77 7.87
C VAL A 17 10.52 34.10 6.71
N LYS A 18 10.85 34.86 5.66
CA LYS A 18 11.62 34.33 4.52
C LYS A 18 13.07 34.02 4.87
N ALA A 19 13.64 34.67 5.88
CA ALA A 19 14.99 34.40 6.37
C ALA A 19 15.10 33.19 7.32
N GLN A 20 13.98 32.62 7.79
CA GLN A 20 13.99 31.50 8.74
C GLN A 20 14.60 30.21 8.18
N ARG A 21 14.58 30.00 6.86
CA ARG A 21 15.14 28.79 6.23
C ARG A 21 16.23 29.18 5.22
N PRO A 22 17.50 28.75 5.42
CA PRO A 22 18.55 29.00 4.45
C PRO A 22 18.28 28.23 3.14
N PHE A 23 18.63 28.86 2.02
CA PHE A 23 18.37 28.34 0.66
C PHE A 23 19.02 26.98 0.39
N TYR A 24 20.09 26.64 1.10
CA TYR A 24 20.82 25.38 0.93
C TYR A 24 20.17 24.18 1.66
N ALA A 25 19.18 24.39 2.53
CA ALA A 25 18.59 23.34 3.35
C ALA A 25 17.58 22.42 2.62
N GLY A 26 17.60 22.42 1.28
CA GLY A 26 16.63 21.69 0.44
C GLY A 26 15.18 22.04 0.79
N LEU A 27 14.21 21.38 0.15
CA LEU A 27 12.81 21.42 0.59
C LEU A 27 12.37 20.11 1.26
N SER A 28 13.10 19.02 1.02
CA SER A 28 12.81 17.69 1.54
C SER A 28 12.92 17.62 3.06
N PRO A 29 12.13 16.74 3.72
CA PRO A 29 12.29 16.43 5.14
C PRO A 29 13.71 15.91 5.43
N ILE A 30 14.38 16.50 6.42
CA ILE A 30 15.70 16.06 6.87
C ILE A 30 15.50 14.93 7.89
N GLY A 31 16.22 13.82 7.74
CA GLY A 31 16.24 12.72 8.72
C GLY A 31 15.35 11.51 8.38
N TYR A 32 14.66 11.53 7.24
CA TYR A 32 13.97 10.35 6.72
C TYR A 32 14.61 9.91 5.40
N PRO A 33 14.88 8.61 5.22
CA PRO A 33 15.29 8.11 3.92
C PRO A 33 14.20 8.39 2.90
N ALA A 34 14.59 8.75 1.67
CA ALA A 34 13.66 8.76 0.56
C ALA A 34 13.11 7.34 0.42
N VAL A 35 11.84 7.14 0.74
CA VAL A 35 11.17 5.86 0.49
C VAL A 35 11.06 5.76 -1.03
N GLU A 36 11.92 4.94 -1.63
CA GLU A 36 11.77 4.58 -3.04
C GLU A 36 10.36 4.01 -3.23
N ALA A 37 9.69 4.40 -4.32
CA ALA A 37 8.38 3.85 -4.64
C ALA A 37 8.44 2.33 -4.55
N ASP A 38 7.46 1.74 -3.89
CA ASP A 38 7.44 0.31 -3.54
C ASP A 38 7.28 -0.56 -4.80
N LEU A 39 8.38 -0.74 -5.55
CA LEU A 39 8.43 -1.57 -6.75
C LEU A 39 8.39 -3.07 -6.41
N ILE A 40 8.55 -3.44 -5.13
CA ILE A 40 8.59 -4.83 -4.70
C ILE A 40 7.20 -5.33 -4.28
N SER A 41 6.36 -4.48 -3.68
CA SER A 41 5.00 -4.85 -3.28
C SER A 41 4.20 -5.50 -4.40
N ASN A 42 4.31 -4.99 -5.64
CA ASN A 42 3.53 -5.50 -6.76
C ASN A 42 4.30 -6.40 -7.73
N ARG A 43 5.50 -6.88 -7.35
CA ARG A 43 6.31 -7.79 -8.19
C ARG A 43 5.56 -9.07 -8.55
N PHE A 44 4.69 -9.54 -7.66
CA PHE A 44 4.01 -10.82 -7.80
C PHE A 44 2.57 -10.67 -8.32
N GLY A 45 2.16 -9.46 -8.72
CA GLY A 45 0.79 -9.19 -9.17
C GLY A 45 -0.23 -9.43 -8.06
N GLU A 46 0.06 -8.96 -6.84
CA GLU A 46 -0.80 -9.22 -5.67
C GLU A 46 -2.19 -8.57 -5.82
N ASP A 47 -2.30 -7.57 -6.70
CA ASP A 47 -3.55 -6.89 -7.07
C ASP A 47 -4.28 -7.53 -8.29
N ASP A 48 -3.67 -8.51 -8.98
CA ASP A 48 -4.28 -9.12 -10.16
C ASP A 48 -5.34 -10.15 -9.75
N SER A 49 -6.51 -10.06 -10.38
CA SER A 49 -7.62 -11.01 -10.18
C SER A 49 -7.37 -12.39 -10.81
N TYR A 50 -6.15 -12.64 -11.29
CA TYR A 50 -5.77 -13.82 -12.06
C TYR A 50 -4.59 -14.54 -11.41
N PRO A 51 -4.45 -15.86 -11.62
CA PRO A 51 -3.29 -16.62 -11.17
C PRO A 51 -2.01 -16.12 -11.83
N ILE A 52 -0.93 -16.05 -11.05
CA ILE A 52 0.41 -15.63 -11.50
C ILE A 52 0.91 -16.48 -12.69
N ASP A 53 0.58 -17.78 -12.70
CA ASP A 53 0.96 -18.70 -13.78
C ASP A 53 0.32 -18.34 -15.13
N ALA A 54 -0.83 -17.66 -15.11
CA ALA A 54 -1.48 -17.19 -16.33
C ALA A 54 -0.86 -15.89 -16.88
N ARG A 55 0.02 -15.21 -16.12
CA ARG A 55 0.71 -13.97 -16.55
C ARG A 55 -0.24 -12.91 -17.12
N GLY A 56 -1.45 -12.80 -16.56
CA GLY A 56 -2.48 -11.88 -17.03
C GLY A 56 -3.24 -12.31 -18.31
N ASP A 57 -3.01 -13.52 -18.85
CA ASP A 57 -3.73 -14.03 -20.02
C ASP A 57 -5.16 -14.50 -19.65
N GLY A 58 -6.13 -13.59 -19.80
CA GLY A 58 -7.55 -13.91 -19.61
C GLY A 58 -8.10 -14.97 -20.58
N ASN A 59 -7.54 -15.11 -21.79
CA ASN A 59 -8.01 -16.12 -22.75
C ASN A 59 -7.61 -17.54 -22.32
N LEU A 60 -6.46 -17.69 -21.67
CA LEU A 60 -6.09 -18.94 -21.03
C LEU A 60 -7.09 -19.30 -19.93
N ILE A 61 -7.41 -18.36 -19.03
CA ILE A 61 -8.38 -18.58 -17.95
C ILE A 61 -9.76 -18.98 -18.49
N ASN A 62 -10.23 -18.29 -19.53
CA ASN A 62 -11.50 -18.60 -20.17
C ASN A 62 -11.52 -20.03 -20.75
N ARG A 63 -10.43 -20.48 -21.38
CA ARG A 63 -10.31 -21.86 -21.86
C ARG A 63 -10.30 -22.86 -20.71
N LEU A 64 -9.55 -22.58 -19.64
CA LEU A 64 -9.51 -23.46 -18.47
C LEU A 64 -10.87 -23.61 -17.80
N ASN A 65 -11.68 -22.54 -17.75
CA ASN A 65 -13.04 -22.59 -17.23
C ASN A 65 -14.01 -23.43 -18.06
N GLN A 66 -13.74 -23.63 -19.35
CA GLN A 66 -14.54 -24.48 -20.23
C GLN A 66 -14.17 -25.96 -20.13
N LEU A 67 -13.00 -26.28 -19.55
CA LEU A 67 -12.56 -27.66 -19.36
C LEU A 67 -13.27 -28.29 -18.15
N PRO A 68 -13.60 -29.61 -18.22
CA PRO A 68 -13.97 -30.39 -17.05
C PRO A 68 -12.90 -30.28 -15.95
N VAL A 69 -13.31 -30.37 -14.68
CA VAL A 69 -12.42 -30.17 -13.52
C VAL A 69 -11.23 -31.12 -13.54
N GLU A 70 -11.43 -32.39 -13.90
CA GLU A 70 -10.35 -33.38 -14.05
C GLU A 70 -9.29 -33.00 -15.09
N ASN A 71 -9.63 -32.16 -16.06
CA ASN A 71 -8.73 -31.73 -17.13
C ASN A 71 -8.11 -30.34 -16.87
N GLN A 72 -8.47 -29.69 -15.76
CA GLN A 72 -7.87 -28.41 -15.38
C GLN A 72 -6.50 -28.66 -14.74
N PRO A 73 -5.50 -27.79 -14.99
CA PRO A 73 -4.19 -27.97 -14.42
C PRO A 73 -4.22 -27.72 -12.91
N PHE A 74 -3.43 -28.50 -12.16
CA PHE A 74 -3.43 -28.45 -10.69
C PHE A 74 -3.13 -27.05 -10.13
N TRP A 75 -2.27 -26.27 -10.80
CA TRP A 75 -1.96 -24.90 -10.38
C TRP A 75 -3.20 -24.00 -10.38
N TYR A 76 -4.10 -24.18 -11.36
CA TYR A 76 -5.34 -23.40 -11.47
C TYR A 76 -6.34 -23.79 -10.39
N LEU A 77 -6.47 -25.10 -10.12
CA LEU A 77 -7.32 -25.63 -9.05
C LEU A 77 -6.85 -25.13 -7.67
N ASN A 78 -5.55 -25.22 -7.40
CA ASN A 78 -4.95 -24.74 -6.17
C ASN A 78 -5.14 -23.23 -6.00
N TRP A 79 -4.89 -22.45 -7.06
CA TRP A 79 -5.13 -21.01 -7.03
C TRP A 79 -6.58 -20.68 -6.67
N ARG A 80 -7.57 -21.31 -7.31
CA ARG A 80 -9.00 -21.12 -6.97
C ARG A 80 -9.29 -21.45 -5.51
N GLN A 81 -8.69 -22.52 -4.99
CA GLN A 81 -8.87 -22.91 -3.59
C GLN A 81 -8.25 -21.88 -2.63
N TYR A 82 -7.03 -21.41 -2.89
CA TYR A 82 -6.40 -20.36 -2.09
C TYR A 82 -7.18 -19.05 -2.14
N GLU A 83 -7.67 -18.65 -3.30
CA GLU A 83 -8.48 -17.44 -3.47
C GLU A 83 -9.78 -17.52 -2.66
N ASN A 84 -10.43 -18.68 -2.64
CA ASN A 84 -11.59 -18.93 -1.78
C ASN A 84 -11.25 -18.80 -0.29
N PHE A 85 -10.10 -19.32 0.14
CA PHE A 85 -9.64 -19.19 1.53
C PHE A 85 -9.24 -17.76 1.90
N ARG A 86 -8.69 -16.97 0.96
CA ARG A 86 -8.39 -15.55 1.20
C ARG A 86 -9.68 -14.75 1.43
N ARG A 87 -10.73 -15.05 0.67
CA ARG A 87 -12.05 -14.41 0.81
C ARG A 87 -12.82 -14.90 2.04
N ASN A 88 -12.67 -16.17 2.38
CA ASN A 88 -13.36 -16.83 3.49
C ASN A 88 -12.33 -17.59 4.36
N PRO A 89 -11.52 -16.87 5.15
CA PRO A 89 -10.49 -17.50 5.95
C PRO A 89 -11.13 -18.41 7.00
N GLN A 90 -10.66 -19.65 7.08
CA GLN A 90 -11.08 -20.57 8.13
C GLN A 90 -10.55 -20.07 9.47
N THR A 91 -11.42 -19.47 10.27
CA THR A 91 -11.08 -19.02 11.62
C THR A 91 -11.29 -20.17 12.59
N TYR A 92 -10.23 -20.52 13.33
CA TYR A 92 -10.36 -21.41 14.48
C TYR A 92 -10.58 -20.57 15.74
N PRO A 93 -11.39 -21.03 16.70
CA PRO A 93 -11.50 -20.36 17.98
C PRO A 93 -10.10 -20.31 18.62
N GLN A 94 -9.65 -19.09 18.93
CA GLN A 94 -8.40 -18.92 19.66
C GLN A 94 -8.55 -19.59 21.04
N ARG A 95 -7.55 -20.38 21.43
CA ARG A 95 -7.54 -20.97 22.77
C ARG A 95 -7.60 -19.83 23.79
N GLN A 96 -8.57 -19.89 24.70
CA GLN A 96 -8.71 -18.86 25.74
C GLN A 96 -7.42 -18.76 26.56
N ASN A 97 -7.00 -17.52 26.81
CA ASN A 97 -5.78 -17.24 27.55
C ASN A 97 -5.99 -17.60 29.03
N SER A 98 -5.21 -18.57 29.53
CA SER A 98 -5.25 -19.03 30.92
C SER A 98 -4.77 -17.99 31.94
N PHE A 99 -4.12 -16.92 31.48
CA PHE A 99 -3.58 -15.84 32.34
C PHE A 99 -4.55 -14.66 32.50
N ILE A 100 -5.66 -14.63 31.78
CA ILE A 100 -6.73 -13.62 31.92
C ILE A 100 -7.79 -14.21 32.87
N GLY A 101 -7.47 -14.30 34.17
CA GLY A 101 -8.44 -14.86 35.13
C GLY A 101 -7.85 -15.44 36.41
N THR A 102 -7.02 -14.67 37.11
CA THR A 102 -6.75 -14.90 38.54
C THR A 102 -6.90 -13.57 39.26
N LYS A 103 -8.11 -13.30 39.76
CA LYS A 103 -8.34 -12.38 40.87
C LYS A 103 -8.83 -13.20 42.04
#